data_AF-L8HF51-F1
#
_entry.id   AF-L8HF51-F1
#
_cell.length_a   1.000
_cell.length_b   1.000
_cell.length_c   1.000
_cell.angle_alpha   90.00
_cell.angle_beta   90.00
_cell.angle_gamma   90.00
#
_symmetry.space_group_name_H-M   'P 1'
#
loop_
_entity.id
_entity.type
_entity.pdbx_description
1 polymer ?
#
loop_
_entity_poly.entity_id
_entity_poly.type
_entity_poly.pdbx_seq_one_letter_code
_entity_poly.pdbx_strand_id
1 'polypeptide(L)'
;MRVHRWTCFFVLFLWTCSAVVESANVLSVCSNCTHTTINSAVVSAGPGDIIIIAPGNYNEPQTSIGFPLTFQATDGDVCVSTTSTYYTTWLIINSVLTLNGSFTTNGACLEVPGALYQYGTLIMVPAIRAIYLNQGQWHQYGHVHLISAGGANGIINLSGIWDQYGTVLLEATGETGVFLGVFSGPPGVWNQYGSAELVVLHGNGLVTQDTFACAWRQEGTLKVTALSTSNGVVLNTGATWTQLNSSVFTVDDQSNGVSLAGAWTQQSSVNMTIRDRSVGTHTEPY
;
A
#
# COMPACT_ATOMS: atom_id res chain seq x y z
N MET A 1 38.86 63.56 -0.19
CA MET A 1 38.06 62.49 -0.84
C MET A 1 36.73 62.40 -0.11
N ARG A 2 35.64 62.90 -0.70
CA ARG A 2 34.28 62.82 -0.13
C ARG A 2 33.55 61.66 -0.80
N VAL A 3 33.23 60.63 -0.02
CA VAL A 3 32.53 59.43 -0.49
C VAL A 3 31.03 59.71 -0.50
N HIS A 4 30.42 59.73 -1.69
CA HIS A 4 28.96 59.80 -1.87
C HIS A 4 28.35 58.42 -1.60
N ARG A 5 27.51 58.34 -0.55
CA ARG A 5 26.68 57.15 -0.28
C ARG A 5 25.41 57.25 -1.13
N TRP A 6 25.25 56.30 -2.04
CA TRP A 6 23.99 56.06 -2.76
C TRP A 6 23.11 55.13 -1.91
N THR A 7 22.06 55.69 -1.33
CA THR A 7 20.95 54.93 -0.74
C THR A 7 20.03 54.47 -1.86
N CYS A 8 20.17 53.20 -2.29
CA CYS A 8 19.19 52.54 -3.14
C CYS A 8 17.94 52.23 -2.30
N PHE A 9 16.84 52.92 -2.61
CA PHE A 9 15.50 52.58 -2.15
C PHE A 9 15.07 51.27 -2.82
N PHE A 10 15.11 50.16 -2.09
CA PHE A 10 14.48 48.90 -2.49
C PHE A 10 12.99 49.00 -2.18
N VAL A 11 12.17 49.25 -3.22
CA VAL A 11 10.71 49.16 -3.12
C VAL A 11 10.34 47.67 -3.13
N LEU A 12 10.01 47.11 -1.96
CA LEU A 12 9.41 45.79 -1.84
C LEU A 12 7.99 45.84 -2.42
N PHE A 13 7.84 45.42 -3.68
CA PHE A 13 6.54 45.16 -4.27
C PHE A 13 6.01 43.84 -3.67
N LEU A 14 5.28 43.94 -2.56
CA LEU A 14 4.49 42.84 -2.01
C LEU A 14 3.31 42.57 -2.96
N TRP A 15 3.57 41.79 -4.00
CA TRP A 15 2.53 41.22 -4.85
C TRP A 15 1.83 40.13 -4.03
N THR A 16 0.81 40.53 -3.28
CA THR A 16 -0.13 39.60 -2.65
C THR A 16 -0.87 38.89 -3.78
N CYS A 17 -0.38 37.72 -4.16
CA CYS A 17 -1.12 36.77 -4.98
C CYS A 17 -2.35 36.37 -4.15
N SER A 18 -3.45 37.11 -4.31
CA SER A 18 -4.76 36.69 -3.83
C SER A 18 -5.15 35.48 -4.63
N ALA A 19 -4.68 34.31 -4.21
CA ALA A 19 -5.14 33.03 -4.73
C ALA A 19 -6.65 33.01 -4.47
N VAL A 20 -7.43 33.11 -5.53
CA VAL A 20 -8.87 32.90 -5.47
C VAL A 20 -9.03 31.44 -5.05
N VAL A 21 -9.42 31.22 -3.80
CA VAL A 21 -9.80 29.89 -3.33
C VAL A 21 -11.11 29.58 -4.03
N GLU A 22 -11.02 28.91 -5.17
CA GLU A 22 -12.19 28.36 -5.83
C GLU A 22 -12.83 27.36 -4.85
N SER A 23 -14.12 27.54 -4.59
CA SER A 23 -14.85 26.64 -3.69
C SER A 23 -14.79 25.23 -4.27
N ALA A 24 -14.25 24.27 -3.53
CA ALA A 24 -14.26 22.87 -3.92
C ALA A 24 -15.69 22.43 -4.23
N ASN A 25 -15.92 21.94 -5.45
CA ASN A 25 -17.19 21.34 -5.83
C ASN A 25 -17.32 19.97 -5.19
N VAL A 26 -18.56 19.57 -4.93
CA VAL A 26 -18.89 18.23 -4.43
C VAL A 26 -19.62 17.48 -5.53
N LEU A 27 -18.97 16.44 -6.08
CA LEU A 27 -19.55 15.55 -7.07
C LEU A 27 -20.01 14.26 -6.38
N SER A 28 -21.12 13.67 -6.83
CA SER A 28 -21.66 12.43 -6.25
C SER A 28 -21.63 11.31 -7.28
N VAL A 29 -21.14 10.14 -6.87
CA VAL A 29 -21.07 8.91 -7.66
C VAL A 29 -22.00 7.87 -7.06
N CYS A 30 -23.04 7.48 -7.79
CA CYS A 30 -23.98 6.44 -7.38
C CYS A 30 -24.77 5.92 -8.59
N SER A 31 -25.48 4.79 -8.44
CA SER A 31 -26.23 4.16 -9.55
C SER A 31 -27.27 5.08 -10.21
N ASN A 32 -27.79 6.06 -9.48
CA ASN A 32 -28.83 7.00 -9.93
C ASN A 32 -28.34 8.46 -9.96
N CYS A 33 -27.04 8.70 -9.81
CA CYS A 33 -26.45 10.04 -9.80
C CYS A 33 -26.11 10.48 -11.22
N THR A 34 -25.84 11.78 -11.41
CA THR A 34 -25.28 12.31 -12.68
C THR A 34 -24.03 11.56 -13.11
N HIS A 35 -23.17 11.24 -12.14
CA HIS A 35 -22.01 10.37 -12.33
C HIS A 35 -22.34 8.98 -11.81
N THR A 36 -22.37 8.00 -12.71
CA THR A 36 -22.58 6.59 -12.35
C THR A 36 -21.28 5.82 -12.17
N THR A 37 -20.15 6.42 -12.56
CA THR A 37 -18.79 5.89 -12.41
C THR A 37 -17.87 6.93 -11.78
N ILE A 38 -16.85 6.46 -11.06
CA ILE A 38 -15.79 7.28 -10.48
C ILE A 38 -15.05 8.01 -11.60
N ASN A 39 -14.73 7.33 -12.70
CA ASN A 39 -14.08 7.95 -13.86
C ASN A 39 -14.85 9.17 -14.39
N SER A 40 -16.18 9.06 -14.53
CA SER A 40 -17.00 10.16 -15.05
C SER A 40 -17.00 11.39 -14.13
N ALA A 41 -16.94 11.18 -12.81
CA ALA A 41 -16.80 12.26 -11.84
C ALA A 41 -15.40 12.86 -11.88
N VAL A 42 -14.34 12.04 -11.98
CA VAL A 42 -12.96 12.53 -12.10
C VAL A 42 -12.77 13.42 -13.32
N VAL A 43 -13.35 13.04 -14.47
CA VAL A 43 -13.30 13.85 -15.71
C VAL A 43 -13.97 15.21 -15.55
N SER A 44 -14.96 15.31 -14.66
CA SER A 44 -15.73 16.55 -14.42
C SER A 44 -15.17 17.38 -13.25
N ALA A 45 -14.30 16.79 -12.43
CA ALA A 45 -13.73 17.44 -11.25
C ALA A 45 -12.62 18.44 -11.62
N GLY A 46 -12.52 19.50 -10.83
CA GLY A 46 -11.40 20.43 -10.80
C GLY A 46 -10.44 20.19 -9.63
N PRO A 47 -9.31 20.92 -9.57
CA PRO A 47 -8.37 20.85 -8.46
C PRO A 47 -9.02 21.18 -7.10
N GLY A 48 -8.88 20.29 -6.14
CA GLY A 48 -9.39 20.45 -4.77
C GLY A 48 -10.82 19.94 -4.55
N ASP A 49 -11.51 19.49 -5.60
CA ASP A 49 -12.88 18.97 -5.50
C ASP A 49 -12.97 17.71 -4.61
N ILE A 50 -14.20 17.40 -4.19
CA ILE A 50 -14.53 16.21 -3.42
C ILE A 50 -15.50 15.36 -4.22
N ILE A 51 -15.15 14.10 -4.44
CA ILE A 51 -16.02 13.09 -5.04
C ILE A 51 -16.55 12.20 -3.93
N ILE A 52 -17.84 12.30 -3.63
CA ILE A 52 -18.56 11.45 -2.70
C ILE A 52 -19.01 10.19 -3.45
N ILE A 53 -18.59 9.02 -2.98
CA ILE A 53 -18.85 7.74 -3.64
C ILE A 53 -19.76 6.90 -2.75
N ALA A 54 -20.94 6.57 -3.26
CA ALA A 54 -21.88 5.68 -2.59
C ALA A 54 -21.33 4.24 -2.57
N PRO A 55 -21.78 3.37 -1.64
CA PRO A 55 -21.39 1.97 -1.65
C PRO A 55 -21.92 1.28 -2.91
N GLY A 56 -21.12 0.40 -3.49
CA GLY A 56 -21.50 -0.25 -4.74
C GLY A 56 -20.33 -0.93 -5.45
N ASN A 57 -20.66 -1.56 -6.58
CA ASN A 57 -19.68 -2.17 -7.46
C ASN A 57 -19.48 -1.29 -8.69
N TYR A 58 -18.25 -0.84 -8.88
CA TYR A 58 -17.84 0.08 -9.93
C TYR A 58 -16.84 -0.62 -10.83
N ASN A 59 -17.25 -0.79 -12.09
CA ASN A 59 -16.38 -1.30 -13.12
C ASN A 59 -15.74 -0.11 -13.85
N GLU A 60 -14.51 0.20 -13.47
CA GLU A 60 -13.86 1.44 -13.87
C GLU A 60 -12.85 1.18 -15.00
N PRO A 61 -12.81 2.07 -16.02
CA PRO A 61 -11.68 2.12 -16.92
C PRO A 61 -10.45 2.68 -16.19
N GLN A 62 -9.29 2.57 -16.82
CA GLN A 62 -8.10 3.27 -16.34
C GLN A 62 -8.37 4.78 -16.29
N THR A 63 -8.12 5.37 -15.13
CA THR A 63 -8.37 6.77 -14.80
C THR A 63 -7.07 7.40 -14.31
N SER A 64 -6.79 8.63 -14.74
CA SER A 64 -5.59 9.37 -14.32
C SER A 64 -5.99 10.66 -13.64
N ILE A 65 -5.45 10.92 -12.45
CA ILE A 65 -5.65 12.14 -11.67
C ILE A 65 -4.39 12.99 -11.75
N GLY A 66 -4.48 14.15 -12.39
CA GLY A 66 -3.37 15.10 -12.58
C GLY A 66 -3.36 16.29 -11.63
N PHE A 67 -4.31 16.35 -10.69
CA PHE A 67 -4.51 17.48 -9.78
C PHE A 67 -4.94 16.99 -8.39
N PRO A 68 -4.82 17.80 -7.33
CA PRO A 68 -5.30 17.44 -6.00
C PRO A 68 -6.79 17.08 -6.01
N LEU A 69 -7.17 15.94 -5.46
CA LEU A 69 -8.55 15.46 -5.43
C LEU A 69 -8.84 14.67 -4.16
N THR A 70 -10.08 14.70 -3.68
CA THR A 70 -10.52 13.88 -2.54
C THR A 70 -11.60 12.90 -2.97
N PHE A 71 -11.40 11.62 -2.68
CA PHE A 71 -12.45 10.60 -2.73
C PHE A 71 -12.97 10.37 -1.32
N GLN A 72 -14.29 10.44 -1.15
CA GLN A 72 -14.98 10.19 0.10
C GLN A 72 -16.00 9.08 -0.10
N ALA A 73 -15.67 7.85 0.29
CA ALA A 73 -16.67 6.80 0.41
C ALA A 73 -17.64 7.16 1.55
N THR A 74 -18.94 7.03 1.30
CA THR A 74 -19.97 7.06 2.33
C THR A 74 -20.04 5.72 3.05
N ASP A 75 -20.80 5.61 4.14
CA ASP A 75 -20.92 4.39 4.95
C ASP A 75 -21.23 3.14 4.12
N GLY A 76 -20.24 2.25 3.99
CA GLY A 76 -20.29 1.01 3.22
C GLY A 76 -19.04 0.80 2.37
N ASP A 77 -19.00 -0.31 1.63
CA ASP A 77 -17.85 -0.68 0.81
C ASP A 77 -18.00 -0.18 -0.64
N VAL A 78 -16.96 0.48 -1.14
CA VAL A 78 -16.79 0.81 -2.56
C VAL A 78 -15.91 -0.25 -3.20
N CYS A 79 -16.52 -1.12 -4.01
CA CYS A 79 -15.82 -2.18 -4.71
C CYS A 79 -15.45 -1.73 -6.13
N VAL A 80 -14.16 -1.68 -6.44
CA VAL A 80 -13.66 -1.30 -7.76
C VAL A 80 -13.06 -2.51 -8.47
N SER A 81 -13.50 -2.74 -9.70
CA SER A 81 -12.96 -3.75 -10.59
C SER A 81 -12.63 -3.15 -11.95
N THR A 82 -11.77 -3.82 -12.72
CA THR A 82 -11.47 -3.46 -14.11
C THR A 82 -11.91 -4.57 -15.06
N THR A 83 -12.35 -4.22 -16.27
CA THR A 83 -12.75 -5.21 -17.29
C THR A 83 -11.62 -6.02 -17.91
N SER A 84 -10.36 -5.62 -17.72
CA SER A 84 -9.22 -6.28 -18.36
C SER A 84 -8.64 -7.38 -17.47
N THR A 85 -8.22 -8.47 -18.11
CA THR A 85 -7.63 -9.63 -17.45
C THR A 85 -6.12 -9.53 -17.26
N TYR A 86 -5.48 -8.45 -17.72
CA TYR A 86 -4.02 -8.31 -17.69
C TYR A 86 -3.59 -6.92 -17.20
N TYR A 87 -2.94 -6.87 -16.04
CA TYR A 87 -2.18 -5.72 -15.52
C TYR A 87 -2.88 -4.35 -15.55
N THR A 88 -4.20 -4.27 -15.33
CA THR A 88 -4.86 -2.96 -15.41
C THR A 88 -4.74 -2.18 -14.12
N THR A 89 -3.88 -1.17 -14.20
CA THR A 89 -3.99 0.01 -13.37
C THR A 89 -5.37 0.63 -13.61
N TRP A 90 -6.19 0.71 -12.57
CA TRP A 90 -7.47 1.41 -12.67
C TRP A 90 -7.31 2.89 -12.36
N LEU A 91 -6.35 3.24 -11.49
CA LEU A 91 -6.11 4.61 -11.06
C LEU A 91 -4.62 4.94 -11.06
N ILE A 92 -4.27 5.99 -11.80
CA ILE A 92 -2.94 6.61 -11.84
C ILE A 92 -3.01 7.94 -11.12
N ILE A 93 -2.26 8.09 -10.03
CA ILE A 93 -2.28 9.27 -9.15
C ILE A 93 -1.02 10.09 -9.42
N ASN A 94 -1.07 10.96 -10.44
CA ASN A 94 0.08 11.81 -10.83
C ASN A 94 0.24 13.05 -9.94
N SER A 95 -0.72 13.32 -9.06
CA SER A 95 -0.72 14.45 -8.12
C SER A 95 -1.04 13.95 -6.70
N VAL A 96 -1.81 14.71 -5.91
CA VAL A 96 -2.24 14.31 -4.57
C VAL A 96 -3.65 13.73 -4.63
N LEU A 97 -3.84 12.53 -4.12
CA LEU A 97 -5.17 11.96 -3.86
C LEU A 97 -5.35 11.72 -2.36
N THR A 98 -6.46 12.21 -1.81
CA THR A 98 -6.94 11.77 -0.50
C THR A 98 -8.06 10.75 -0.67
N LEU A 99 -7.93 9.58 -0.07
CA LEU A 99 -8.90 8.48 -0.14
C LEU A 99 -9.47 8.20 1.25
N ASN A 100 -10.71 8.60 1.49
CA ASN A 100 -11.38 8.45 2.79
C ASN A 100 -12.47 7.37 2.74
N GLY A 101 -12.44 6.45 3.70
CA GLY A 101 -13.46 5.42 3.90
C GLY A 101 -12.97 4.02 3.51
N SER A 102 -13.91 3.14 3.12
CA SER A 102 -13.63 1.74 2.82
C SER A 102 -13.66 1.46 1.31
N PHE A 103 -12.54 0.96 0.79
CA PHE A 103 -12.39 0.58 -0.61
C PHE A 103 -11.91 -0.86 -0.74
N THR A 104 -12.50 -1.58 -1.68
CA THR A 104 -12.03 -2.90 -2.09
C THR A 104 -11.66 -2.87 -3.56
N THR A 105 -10.45 -3.28 -3.92
CA THR A 105 -10.04 -3.47 -5.32
C THR A 105 -10.01 -4.95 -5.68
N ASN A 106 -10.61 -5.31 -6.81
CA ASN A 106 -10.59 -6.68 -7.33
C ASN A 106 -10.02 -6.70 -8.74
N GLY A 107 -8.84 -7.30 -8.88
CA GLY A 107 -8.09 -7.35 -10.14
C GLY A 107 -7.50 -6.00 -10.57
N ALA A 108 -7.63 -4.96 -9.75
CA ALA A 108 -7.30 -3.59 -10.09
C ALA A 108 -6.05 -3.09 -9.34
N CYS A 109 -5.13 -2.45 -10.07
CA CYS A 109 -3.89 -1.90 -9.54
C CYS A 109 -3.99 -0.37 -9.32
N LEU A 110 -3.39 0.13 -8.24
CA LEU A 110 -3.14 1.55 -8.02
C LEU A 110 -1.72 1.90 -8.47
N GLU A 111 -1.55 2.90 -9.33
CA GLU A 111 -0.24 3.47 -9.65
C GLU A 111 -0.12 4.86 -9.04
N VAL A 112 0.94 5.10 -8.27
CA VAL A 112 1.12 6.31 -7.48
C VAL A 112 2.47 6.94 -7.81
N PRO A 113 2.57 7.73 -8.89
CA PRO A 113 3.73 8.59 -9.12
C PRO A 113 3.76 9.83 -8.22
N GLY A 114 2.59 10.31 -7.80
CA GLY A 114 2.40 11.44 -6.89
C GLY A 114 2.30 11.02 -5.42
N ALA A 115 1.30 11.53 -4.70
CA ALA A 115 1.06 11.19 -3.30
C ALA A 115 -0.36 10.66 -3.08
N LEU A 116 -0.47 9.57 -2.33
CA LEU A 116 -1.72 9.00 -1.85
C LEU A 116 -1.79 9.16 -0.32
N TYR A 117 -2.82 9.83 0.16
CA TYR A 117 -3.19 9.86 1.57
C TYR A 117 -4.44 9.03 1.75
N GLN A 118 -4.32 7.87 2.38
CA GLN A 118 -5.44 6.99 2.60
C GLN A 118 -5.86 7.02 4.07
N TYR A 119 -7.17 7.06 4.30
CA TYR A 119 -7.79 7.05 5.62
C TYR A 119 -8.91 6.02 5.61
N GLY A 120 -8.85 5.04 6.52
CA GLY A 120 -9.83 3.96 6.59
C GLY A 120 -9.30 2.63 6.05
N THR A 121 -10.17 1.83 5.44
CA THR A 121 -9.86 0.44 5.06
C THR A 121 -9.61 0.33 3.56
N LEU A 122 -8.50 -0.31 3.18
CA LEU A 122 -8.22 -0.68 1.80
C LEU A 122 -7.97 -2.19 1.71
N ILE A 123 -8.89 -2.91 1.06
CA ILE A 123 -8.74 -4.33 0.76
C ILE A 123 -8.34 -4.44 -0.71
N MET A 124 -7.31 -5.21 -1.02
CA MET A 124 -6.91 -5.42 -2.40
C MET A 124 -6.74 -6.91 -2.67
N VAL A 125 -7.46 -7.35 -3.69
CA VAL A 125 -7.39 -8.69 -4.28
C VAL A 125 -6.77 -8.53 -5.67
N PRO A 126 -5.43 -8.44 -5.77
CA PRO A 126 -4.75 -8.29 -7.04
C PRO A 126 -4.94 -9.51 -7.94
N ALA A 127 -5.12 -9.26 -9.23
CA ALA A 127 -4.94 -10.29 -10.25
C ALA A 127 -3.45 -10.58 -10.51
N ILE A 128 -2.58 -9.55 -10.41
CA ILE A 128 -1.12 -9.68 -10.57
C ILE A 128 -0.33 -8.64 -9.75
N ARG A 129 -0.86 -7.41 -9.62
CA ARG A 129 -0.23 -6.31 -8.87
C ARG A 129 -1.32 -5.53 -8.12
N ALA A 130 -1.06 -5.20 -6.86
CA ALA A 130 -1.98 -4.40 -6.05
C ALA A 130 -1.63 -2.91 -6.14
N ILE A 131 -0.35 -2.59 -5.90
CA ILE A 131 0.14 -1.20 -5.86
C ILE A 131 1.46 -1.07 -6.59
N TYR A 132 1.60 0.03 -7.34
CA TYR A 132 2.85 0.48 -7.92
C TYR A 132 3.17 1.91 -7.44
N LEU A 133 4.08 2.06 -6.49
CA LEU A 133 4.61 3.36 -6.08
C LEU A 133 5.79 3.72 -6.98
N ASN A 134 5.51 4.42 -8.08
CA ASN A 134 6.52 4.85 -9.05
C ASN A 134 7.19 6.15 -8.58
N GLN A 135 8.07 6.07 -7.59
CA GLN A 135 8.70 7.22 -6.90
C GLN A 135 7.76 8.09 -6.07
N GLY A 136 6.46 7.76 -6.04
CA GLY A 136 5.48 8.46 -5.23
C GLY A 136 5.55 8.12 -3.75
N GLN A 137 4.63 8.71 -3.00
CA GLN A 137 4.46 8.51 -1.57
C GLN A 137 3.07 7.98 -1.27
N TRP A 138 3.00 6.99 -0.39
CA TRP A 138 1.75 6.51 0.17
C TRP A 138 1.77 6.64 1.68
N HIS A 139 0.93 7.52 2.21
CA HIS A 139 0.67 7.64 3.63
C HIS A 139 -0.66 6.98 3.94
N GLN A 140 -0.63 5.90 4.72
CA GLN A 140 -1.85 5.18 5.07
C GLN A 140 -2.13 5.23 6.56
N TYR A 141 -3.29 5.80 6.87
CA TYR A 141 -3.88 5.98 8.18
C TYR A 141 -5.11 5.08 8.32
N GLY A 142 -4.88 3.77 8.47
CA GLY A 142 -5.97 2.81 8.68
C GLY A 142 -5.56 1.37 8.41
N HIS A 143 -6.53 0.54 8.02
CA HIS A 143 -6.31 -0.88 7.76
C HIS A 143 -6.01 -1.13 6.29
N VAL A 144 -5.03 -1.98 6.00
CA VAL A 144 -4.78 -2.53 4.67
C VAL A 144 -4.83 -4.05 4.74
N HIS A 145 -5.58 -4.66 3.84
CA HIS A 145 -5.59 -6.12 3.66
C HIS A 145 -5.16 -6.45 2.23
N LEU A 146 -4.00 -7.07 2.10
CA LEU A 146 -3.46 -7.54 0.83
C LEU A 146 -3.62 -9.05 0.73
N ILE A 147 -4.37 -9.51 -0.27
CA ILE A 147 -4.64 -10.94 -0.48
C ILE A 147 -3.89 -11.41 -1.73
N SER A 148 -2.83 -12.19 -1.58
CA SER A 148 -2.18 -12.90 -2.69
C SER A 148 -2.85 -14.26 -2.90
N ALA A 149 -3.51 -14.43 -4.04
CA ALA A 149 -4.21 -15.66 -4.42
C ALA A 149 -3.89 -16.06 -5.88
N GLY A 150 -3.89 -17.37 -6.17
CA GLY A 150 -3.91 -17.88 -7.56
C GLY A 150 -2.68 -17.55 -8.43
N GLY A 151 -1.47 -17.51 -7.85
CA GLY A 151 -0.24 -17.14 -8.56
C GLY A 151 -0.06 -15.62 -8.74
N ALA A 152 -1.06 -14.83 -8.37
CA ALA A 152 -0.98 -13.37 -8.34
C ALA A 152 -0.07 -12.92 -7.21
N ASN A 153 0.91 -12.10 -7.57
CA ASN A 153 1.78 -11.48 -6.61
C ASN A 153 1.02 -10.33 -5.94
N GLY A 154 1.03 -10.26 -4.62
CA GLY A 154 0.70 -9.02 -3.91
C GLY A 154 1.84 -8.02 -4.09
N ILE A 155 2.12 -7.59 -5.33
CA ILE A 155 3.28 -6.72 -5.59
C ILE A 155 2.93 -5.34 -5.08
N ILE A 156 3.75 -4.86 -4.14
CA ILE A 156 3.98 -3.45 -3.91
C ILE A 156 5.31 -3.14 -4.57
N ASN A 157 5.25 -2.57 -5.78
CA ASN A 157 6.45 -2.18 -6.47
C ASN A 157 6.83 -0.81 -5.93
N LEU A 158 7.84 -0.79 -5.06
CA LEU A 158 8.27 0.40 -4.34
C LEU A 158 9.51 0.95 -5.05
N SER A 159 9.36 1.94 -5.92
CA SER A 159 10.45 2.90 -6.16
C SER A 159 10.25 4.20 -5.38
N GLY A 160 9.28 4.19 -4.46
CA GLY A 160 8.88 5.30 -3.59
C GLY A 160 8.81 4.91 -2.11
N ILE A 161 8.02 5.67 -1.33
CA ILE A 161 7.91 5.51 0.12
C ILE A 161 6.48 5.12 0.49
N TRP A 162 6.34 4.06 1.30
CA TRP A 162 5.08 3.71 1.97
C TRP A 162 5.23 3.90 3.47
N ASP A 163 4.51 4.87 4.02
CA ASP A 163 4.38 5.10 5.45
C ASP A 163 3.02 4.59 5.94
N GLN A 164 3.06 3.51 6.72
CA GLN A 164 1.87 2.82 7.21
C GLN A 164 1.71 3.02 8.71
N TYR A 165 0.76 3.87 9.09
CA TYR A 165 0.50 4.23 10.49
C TYR A 165 -0.49 3.30 11.19
N GLY A 166 -1.38 2.66 10.43
CA GLY A 166 -2.37 1.72 10.97
C GLY A 166 -1.94 0.26 10.82
N THR A 167 -2.91 -0.64 10.67
CA THR A 167 -2.68 -2.09 10.64
C THR A 167 -2.57 -2.61 9.21
N VAL A 168 -1.69 -3.59 9.00
CA VAL A 168 -1.59 -4.33 7.74
C VAL A 168 -1.85 -5.80 8.00
N LEU A 169 -2.68 -6.41 7.16
CA LEU A 169 -2.81 -7.86 7.03
C LEU A 169 -2.33 -8.27 5.64
N LEU A 170 -1.29 -9.10 5.60
CA LEU A 170 -0.80 -9.75 4.39
C LEU A 170 -1.23 -11.20 4.43
N GLU A 171 -2.11 -11.58 3.51
CA GLU A 171 -2.61 -12.94 3.41
C GLU A 171 -2.08 -13.59 2.14
N ALA A 172 -1.19 -14.56 2.29
CA ALA A 172 -0.63 -15.34 1.20
C ALA A 172 -1.30 -16.72 1.16
N THR A 173 -2.25 -16.86 0.25
CA THR A 173 -3.00 -18.10 0.04
C THR A 173 -2.47 -18.92 -1.13
N GLY A 174 -1.78 -18.26 -2.09
CA GLY A 174 -1.10 -18.89 -3.23
C GLY A 174 0.41 -19.07 -3.02
N GLU A 175 1.09 -19.60 -4.04
CA GLU A 175 2.52 -19.97 -3.95
C GLU A 175 3.49 -18.78 -3.86
N THR A 176 3.09 -17.62 -4.38
CA THR A 176 4.03 -16.52 -4.69
C THR A 176 4.17 -15.47 -3.58
N GLY A 177 3.13 -15.21 -2.79
CA GLY A 177 3.19 -14.26 -1.67
C GLY A 177 3.04 -12.79 -2.06
N VAL A 178 3.18 -11.92 -1.04
CA VAL A 178 3.25 -10.46 -1.15
C VAL A 178 4.70 -10.07 -1.43
N PHE A 179 4.93 -9.36 -2.53
CA PHE A 179 6.27 -8.93 -2.93
C PHE A 179 6.50 -7.46 -2.60
N LEU A 180 7.60 -7.20 -1.91
CA LEU A 180 8.22 -5.89 -1.81
C LEU A 180 9.39 -5.87 -2.78
N GLY A 181 9.19 -5.30 -3.95
CA GLY A 181 10.20 -5.30 -5.00
C GLY A 181 10.35 -3.94 -5.62
N VAL A 182 11.51 -3.69 -6.21
CA VAL A 182 11.71 -2.59 -7.15
C VAL A 182 11.91 -3.26 -8.51
N PHE A 183 11.07 -2.97 -9.50
CA PHE A 183 11.33 -3.49 -10.86
C PHE A 183 12.30 -2.59 -11.63
N SER A 184 12.24 -1.29 -11.35
CA SER A 184 13.09 -0.26 -11.93
C SER A 184 13.07 0.98 -11.04
N GLY A 185 14.18 1.72 -11.02
CA GLY A 185 14.30 2.95 -10.23
C GLY A 185 15.03 2.77 -8.90
N PRO A 186 15.00 3.79 -8.02
CA PRO A 186 15.68 3.76 -6.74
C PRO A 186 15.03 2.76 -5.77
N PRO A 187 15.78 2.30 -4.75
CA PRO A 187 15.25 1.53 -3.63
C PRO A 187 13.99 2.14 -3.01
N GLY A 188 12.92 1.35 -2.94
CA GLY A 188 11.74 1.72 -2.17
C GLY A 188 11.86 1.43 -0.69
N VAL A 189 11.06 2.14 0.09
CA VAL A 189 11.02 2.01 1.55
C VAL A 189 9.59 1.77 2.01
N TRP A 190 9.40 0.76 2.85
CA TRP A 190 8.19 0.59 3.65
C TRP A 190 8.50 0.84 5.12
N ASN A 191 7.90 1.88 5.69
CA ASN A 191 7.89 2.15 7.12
C ASN A 191 6.55 1.73 7.71
N GLN A 192 6.55 0.66 8.49
CA GLN A 192 5.39 0.17 9.21
C GLN A 192 5.45 0.64 10.66
N TYR A 193 4.68 1.68 10.98
CA TYR A 193 4.60 2.26 12.32
C TYR A 193 3.59 1.53 13.21
N GLY A 194 2.49 1.04 12.64
CA GLY A 194 1.47 0.23 13.33
C GLY A 194 1.77 -1.27 13.30
N SER A 195 0.78 -2.12 13.55
CA SER A 195 0.96 -3.59 13.53
C SER A 195 0.90 -4.19 12.14
N ALA A 196 1.76 -5.17 11.85
CA ALA A 196 1.66 -6.03 10.68
C ALA A 196 1.35 -7.48 11.09
N GLU A 197 0.42 -8.11 10.39
CA GLU A 197 0.13 -9.53 10.47
C GLU A 197 0.34 -10.18 9.11
N LEU A 198 1.11 -11.27 9.08
CA LEU A 198 1.35 -12.10 7.91
C LEU A 198 0.74 -13.46 8.18
N VAL A 199 -0.21 -13.86 7.33
CA VAL A 199 -0.82 -15.20 7.35
C VAL A 199 -0.44 -15.90 6.07
N VAL A 200 0.39 -16.94 6.19
CA VAL A 200 0.93 -17.70 5.07
C VAL A 200 0.41 -19.11 5.15
N LEU A 201 -0.47 -19.44 4.22
CA LEU A 201 -1.06 -20.77 4.12
C LEU A 201 -0.24 -21.66 3.18
N HIS A 202 0.38 -21.07 2.16
CA HIS A 202 1.24 -21.75 1.19
C HIS A 202 2.33 -20.80 0.69
N GLY A 203 3.46 -21.36 0.23
CA GLY A 203 4.50 -20.59 -0.46
C GLY A 203 5.23 -19.59 0.44
N ASN A 204 5.25 -18.32 0.06
CA ASN A 204 5.89 -17.26 0.83
C ASN A 204 4.86 -16.20 1.30
N GLY A 205 5.06 -15.61 2.47
CA GLY A 205 4.23 -14.53 2.98
C GLY A 205 4.65 -13.19 2.41
N LEU A 206 5.77 -12.68 2.92
CA LEU A 206 6.41 -11.47 2.45
C LEU A 206 7.75 -11.81 1.81
N VAL A 207 7.97 -11.37 0.57
CA VAL A 207 9.21 -11.62 -0.17
C VAL A 207 9.79 -10.29 -0.62
N THR A 208 11.05 -10.02 -0.31
CA THR A 208 11.77 -8.92 -0.96
C THR A 208 12.37 -9.41 -2.27
N GLN A 209 12.36 -8.60 -3.33
CA GLN A 209 12.93 -9.03 -4.62
C GLN A 209 14.48 -9.07 -4.59
N ASP A 210 15.08 -9.94 -5.39
CA ASP A 210 16.50 -10.30 -5.42
C ASP A 210 17.45 -9.28 -6.08
N THR A 211 16.91 -8.41 -6.91
CA THR A 211 17.70 -7.61 -7.85
C THR A 211 17.90 -6.16 -7.42
N PHE A 212 17.11 -5.68 -6.47
CA PHE A 212 17.14 -4.28 -6.04
C PHE A 212 16.96 -4.16 -4.54
N ALA A 213 17.81 -3.34 -3.91
CA ALA A 213 17.70 -3.05 -2.50
C ALA A 213 16.32 -2.43 -2.22
N CYS A 214 15.56 -3.03 -1.31
CA CYS A 214 14.40 -2.42 -0.69
C CYS A 214 14.62 -2.43 0.82
N ALA A 215 14.02 -1.46 1.50
CA ALA A 215 14.11 -1.36 2.94
C ALA A 215 12.71 -1.51 3.55
N TRP A 216 12.61 -2.42 4.52
CA TRP A 216 11.46 -2.52 5.39
C TRP A 216 11.86 -2.14 6.82
N ARG A 217 11.17 -1.19 7.40
CA ARG A 217 11.33 -0.78 8.78
C ARG A 217 10.03 -0.99 9.53
N GLN A 218 10.05 -1.88 10.51
CA GLN A 218 8.90 -2.27 11.32
C GLN A 218 9.08 -1.73 12.74
N GLU A 219 8.36 -0.65 13.08
CA GLU A 219 8.32 -0.06 14.42
C GLU A 219 7.22 -0.61 15.31
N GLY A 220 6.09 -1.03 14.74
CA GLY A 220 5.02 -1.65 15.51
C GLY A 220 5.23 -3.15 15.71
N THR A 221 4.19 -3.84 16.17
CA THR A 221 4.25 -5.30 16.35
C THR A 221 4.20 -6.03 15.02
N LEU A 222 4.98 -7.10 14.90
CA LEU A 222 4.90 -8.04 13.79
C LEU A 222 4.37 -9.38 14.29
N LYS A 223 3.35 -9.93 13.61
CA LYS A 223 2.89 -11.30 13.81
C LYS A 223 3.01 -12.05 12.50
N VAL A 224 3.62 -13.22 12.54
CA VAL A 224 3.79 -14.10 11.38
C VAL A 224 3.24 -15.47 11.73
N THR A 225 2.30 -15.94 10.93
CA THR A 225 1.79 -17.31 10.98
C THR A 225 2.13 -17.98 9.66
N ALA A 226 3.05 -18.94 9.66
CA ALA A 226 3.46 -19.67 8.46
C ALA A 226 3.22 -21.18 8.67
N LEU A 227 2.38 -21.75 7.80
CA LEU A 227 1.95 -23.14 7.88
C LEU A 227 2.20 -23.86 6.55
N SER A 228 2.26 -25.19 6.58
CA SER A 228 2.29 -26.06 5.40
C SER A 228 3.45 -25.77 4.45
N THR A 229 4.69 -25.97 4.91
CA THR A 229 5.91 -25.80 4.10
C THR A 229 6.05 -24.40 3.51
N SER A 230 5.73 -23.36 4.29
CA SER A 230 5.78 -21.98 3.82
C SER A 230 6.90 -21.16 4.47
N ASN A 231 7.21 -20.02 3.89
CA ASN A 231 8.12 -19.03 4.46
C ASN A 231 7.31 -17.80 4.88
N GLY A 232 7.41 -17.39 6.15
CA GLY A 232 6.79 -16.17 6.65
C GLY A 232 7.34 -14.92 5.97
N VAL A 233 8.61 -14.63 6.22
CA VAL A 233 9.36 -13.54 5.61
C VAL A 233 10.56 -14.09 4.85
N VAL A 234 10.76 -13.69 3.60
CA VAL A 234 11.92 -14.01 2.77
C VAL A 234 12.64 -12.70 2.44
N LEU A 235 13.87 -12.55 2.91
CA LEU A 235 14.72 -11.41 2.58
C LEU A 235 15.79 -11.84 1.58
N ASN A 236 15.68 -11.37 0.35
CA ASN A 236 16.70 -11.59 -0.68
C ASN A 236 17.89 -10.62 -0.56
N THR A 237 18.98 -10.94 -1.26
CA THR A 237 20.23 -10.17 -1.28
C THR A 237 19.99 -8.68 -1.54
N GLY A 238 20.64 -7.82 -0.75
CA GLY A 238 20.52 -6.36 -0.89
C GLY A 238 19.30 -5.75 -0.22
N ALA A 239 18.29 -6.55 0.14
CA ALA A 239 17.18 -6.08 0.96
C ALA A 239 17.61 -5.92 2.43
N THR A 240 16.98 -4.96 3.10
CA THR A 240 17.19 -4.72 4.53
C THR A 240 15.87 -4.74 5.26
N TRP A 241 15.83 -5.41 6.40
CA TRP A 241 14.73 -5.36 7.34
C TRP A 241 15.23 -4.92 8.72
N THR A 242 14.64 -3.86 9.26
CA THR A 242 14.86 -3.44 10.64
C THR A 242 13.57 -3.60 11.44
N GLN A 243 13.61 -4.48 12.44
CA GLN A 243 12.54 -4.65 13.40
C GLN A 243 12.91 -3.95 14.70
N LEU A 244 12.13 -2.93 15.10
CA LEU A 244 12.41 -2.09 16.26
C LEU A 244 11.60 -2.49 17.50
N ASN A 245 10.53 -3.27 17.33
CA ASN A 245 9.65 -3.68 18.42
C ASN A 245 9.42 -5.20 18.39
N SER A 246 8.35 -5.70 19.02
CA SER A 246 8.14 -7.13 19.16
C SER A 246 7.76 -7.83 17.86
N SER A 247 8.30 -9.04 17.68
CA SER A 247 7.90 -9.98 16.64
C SER A 247 7.42 -11.29 17.26
N VAL A 248 6.32 -11.83 16.75
CA VAL A 248 5.77 -13.14 17.14
C VAL A 248 5.67 -14.03 15.91
N PHE A 249 6.32 -15.18 15.97
CA PHE A 249 6.28 -16.20 14.92
C PHE A 249 5.53 -17.43 15.41
N THR A 250 4.55 -17.88 14.64
CA THR A 250 3.91 -19.18 14.77
C THR A 250 4.18 -19.96 13.50
N VAL A 251 5.04 -20.97 13.59
CA VAL A 251 5.48 -21.77 12.44
C VAL A 251 5.17 -23.24 12.70
N ASP A 252 4.90 -24.04 11.67
CA ASP A 252 4.96 -25.50 11.81
C ASP A 252 6.37 -26.05 11.56
N ASP A 253 6.56 -27.35 11.80
CA ASP A 253 7.85 -28.05 11.75
C ASP A 253 8.50 -28.11 10.36
N GLN A 254 7.76 -27.74 9.32
CA GLN A 254 8.24 -27.73 7.93
C GLN A 254 8.28 -26.32 7.32
N SER A 255 7.92 -25.29 8.08
CA SER A 255 7.85 -23.91 7.63
C SER A 255 8.96 -23.06 8.25
N ASN A 256 9.37 -22.01 7.55
CA ASN A 256 10.32 -21.03 8.07
C ASN A 256 9.58 -19.77 8.51
N GLY A 257 9.88 -19.24 9.69
CA GLY A 257 9.39 -17.92 10.08
C GLY A 257 10.08 -16.82 9.26
N VAL A 258 11.39 -16.94 9.11
CA VAL A 258 12.24 -16.01 8.35
C VAL A 258 13.29 -16.79 7.55
N SER A 259 13.47 -16.45 6.28
CA SER A 259 14.52 -16.93 5.37
C SER A 259 15.39 -15.75 4.92
N LEU A 260 16.72 -15.88 5.03
CA LEU A 260 17.65 -14.75 4.93
C LEU A 260 18.75 -14.99 3.88
N ALA A 261 18.77 -14.14 2.85
CA ALA A 261 19.92 -13.83 2.01
C ALA A 261 20.29 -12.32 2.08
N GLY A 262 19.37 -11.48 2.55
CA GLY A 262 19.59 -10.06 2.87
C GLY A 262 20.02 -9.81 4.32
N ALA A 263 19.92 -8.56 4.76
CA ALA A 263 20.26 -8.16 6.13
C ALA A 263 19.02 -7.95 6.99
N TRP A 264 19.01 -8.58 8.17
CA TRP A 264 17.98 -8.38 9.20
C TRP A 264 18.62 -7.84 10.48
N THR A 265 18.07 -6.75 11.00
CA THR A 265 18.43 -6.19 12.31
C THR A 265 17.23 -6.22 13.23
N GLN A 266 17.36 -6.93 14.35
CA GLN A 266 16.38 -6.98 15.42
C GLN A 266 16.85 -6.14 16.60
N GLN A 267 16.12 -5.11 16.99
CA GLN A 267 16.46 -4.23 18.12
C GLN A 267 15.59 -4.42 19.37
N SER A 268 14.63 -5.36 19.33
CA SER A 268 13.72 -5.67 20.44
C SER A 268 13.45 -7.18 20.54
N SER A 269 12.42 -7.60 21.28
CA SER A 269 12.14 -9.01 21.55
C SER A 269 11.58 -9.77 20.35
N VAL A 270 11.93 -11.06 20.26
CA VAL A 270 11.38 -12.03 19.31
C VAL A 270 10.85 -13.22 20.11
N ASN A 271 9.59 -13.58 19.86
CA ASN A 271 8.98 -14.79 20.38
C ASN A 271 8.69 -15.74 19.22
N MET A 272 9.16 -16.97 19.31
CA MET A 272 8.89 -18.01 18.31
C MET A 272 8.19 -19.19 18.97
N THR A 273 7.05 -19.58 18.40
CA THR A 273 6.31 -20.80 18.75
C THR A 273 6.37 -21.74 17.56
N ILE A 274 6.94 -22.93 17.76
CA ILE A 274 6.94 -24.00 16.78
C ILE A 274 5.77 -24.93 17.13
N ARG A 275 4.84 -25.10 16.18
CA ARG A 275 3.73 -26.05 16.28
C ARG A 275 4.19 -27.38 15.71
N ASP A 276 4.38 -28.36 16.57
CA ASP A 276 4.64 -29.72 16.15
C ASP A 276 3.36 -30.33 15.57
N ARG A 277 3.40 -30.72 14.29
CA ARG A 277 2.28 -31.38 13.60
C ARG A 277 2.12 -32.85 14.06
N SER A 278 3.11 -33.42 14.76
CA SER A 278 3.18 -34.85 15.10
C SER A 278 2.31 -35.32 16.28
N VAL A 279 1.54 -34.46 16.93
CA VAL A 279 0.69 -34.88 18.09
C VAL A 279 -0.66 -35.48 17.67
N GLY A 280 -0.91 -35.67 16.37
CA GLY A 280 -2.18 -36.16 15.84
C GLY A 280 -2.10 -37.47 15.08
N THR A 281 -1.93 -38.59 15.80
CA THR A 281 -2.50 -39.96 15.56
C THR A 281 -1.60 -41.02 16.19
N HIS A 282 -1.55 -41.09 17.52
CA HIS A 282 -1.40 -42.40 18.15
C HIS A 282 -2.69 -43.17 17.90
N THR A 283 -2.80 -43.83 16.74
CA THR A 283 -3.64 -45.02 16.66
C THR A 283 -2.99 -46.06 17.56
N GLU A 284 -3.58 -46.30 18.72
CA GLU A 284 -3.20 -47.44 19.55
C GLU A 284 -3.36 -48.71 18.72
N PRO A 285 -2.34 -49.58 18.64
CA PRO A 285 -2.51 -50.90 18.07
C PRO A 285 -3.40 -51.72 19.01
N TYR A 286 -4.59 -52.10 18.54
CA TYR A 286 -5.30 -53.29 19.03
C TYR A 286 -4.60 -54.56 18.55
#